data_AF-A0A7K2WV98-F1
#
_entry.id   AF-A0A7K2WV98-F1
#
_cell.length_a   1.000
_cell.length_b   1.000
_cell.length_c   1.000
_cell.angle_alpha   90.00
_cell.angle_beta   90.00
_cell.angle_gamma   90.00
#
_symmetry.space_group_name_H-M   'P 1'
#
loop_
_entity.id
_entity.type
_entity.pdbx_description
1 polymer ?
#
loop_
_entity_poly.entity_id
_entity_poly.type
_entity_poly.pdbx_seq_one_letter_code
_entity_poly.pdbx_strand_id
1 'polypeptide(L)'
;VTRRQGALLELADGARTPVSIAWSLGRPAYHTLLDIRRLAAAGLVETPPDGTETAPPPVPSWVATVAAVNTDTDVALLRRLRDALEAYL
;
A
#
# COMPACT_ATOMS: atom_id res chain seq x y z
N VAL A 1 -11.78 -0.81 21.63
CA VAL A 1 -11.51 -1.62 20.41
C VAL A 1 -12.84 -1.97 19.77
N THR A 2 -13.00 -1.71 18.47
CA THR A 2 -14.24 -2.10 17.75
C THR A 2 -14.22 -3.57 17.33
N ARG A 3 -15.37 -4.18 17.04
CA ARG A 3 -15.44 -5.56 16.53
C ARG A 3 -14.55 -5.78 15.30
N ARG A 4 -14.50 -4.78 14.42
CA ARG A 4 -13.66 -4.75 13.21
C ARG A 4 -12.17 -4.71 13.52
N GLN A 5 -11.77 -4.01 14.57
CA GLN A 5 -10.38 -3.98 15.06
C GLN A 5 -10.01 -5.26 15.81
N GLY A 6 -10.97 -5.91 16.49
CA GLY A 6 -10.75 -7.21 17.13
C GLY A 6 -10.27 -8.26 16.11
N ALA A 7 -10.92 -8.33 14.95
CA ALA A 7 -10.48 -9.21 13.86
C ALA A 7 -9.07 -8.91 13.32
N LEU A 8 -8.57 -7.68 13.47
CA LEU A 8 -7.19 -7.34 13.12
C LEU A 8 -6.21 -7.84 14.19
N LEU A 9 -6.56 -7.68 15.47
CA LEU A 9 -5.73 -8.13 16.58
C LEU A 9 -5.54 -9.65 16.58
N GLU A 10 -6.58 -10.41 16.24
CA GLU A 10 -6.50 -11.88 16.09
C GLU A 10 -5.46 -12.31 15.03
N LEU A 11 -5.18 -11.45 14.03
CA LEU A 11 -4.21 -11.73 12.96
C LEU A 11 -2.84 -11.06 13.19
N ALA A 12 -2.73 -10.16 14.17
CA ALA A 12 -1.53 -9.37 14.45
C ALA A 12 -0.50 -10.19 15.25
N ASP A 13 0.07 -11.20 14.59
CA ASP A 13 1.06 -12.14 15.13
C ASP A 13 2.51 -11.60 15.12
N GLY A 14 2.70 -10.35 14.71
CA GLY A 14 4.03 -9.72 14.58
C GLY A 14 4.81 -10.13 13.33
N ALA A 15 4.33 -11.12 12.55
CA ALA A 15 4.97 -11.58 11.32
C ALA A 15 4.24 -11.12 10.06
N ARG A 16 2.91 -11.01 10.11
CA ARG A 16 2.11 -10.60 8.95
C ARG A 16 2.20 -9.11 8.69
N THR A 17 2.40 -8.76 7.42
CA THR A 17 2.27 -7.38 6.97
C THR A 17 0.81 -6.92 6.99
N PRO A 18 0.54 -5.63 7.14
CA PRO A 18 -0.82 -5.08 7.06
C PRO A 18 -1.59 -5.48 5.78
N VAL A 19 -0.88 -5.62 4.65
CA VAL A 19 -1.46 -6.06 3.37
C VAL A 19 -1.87 -7.53 3.44
N SER A 20 -1.02 -8.40 4.00
CA SER A 20 -1.34 -9.82 4.20
C SER A 20 -2.56 -10.00 5.11
N ILE A 21 -2.65 -9.21 6.19
CA ILE A 21 -3.83 -9.18 7.07
C ILE A 21 -5.07 -8.72 6.30
N ALA A 22 -4.96 -7.68 5.47
CA ALA A 22 -6.07 -7.18 4.66
C ALA A 22 -6.62 -8.24 3.69
N TRP A 23 -5.73 -8.97 3.01
CA TRP A 23 -6.09 -10.07 2.11
C TRP A 23 -6.77 -11.21 2.87
N SER A 24 -6.22 -11.61 4.01
CA SER A 24 -6.80 -12.68 4.85
C SER A 24 -8.21 -12.34 5.33
N LEU A 25 -8.50 -11.05 5.53
CA LEU A 25 -9.83 -10.56 5.94
C LEU A 25 -10.75 -10.21 4.76
N GLY A 26 -10.28 -10.31 3.50
CA GLY A 26 -11.05 -9.90 2.32
C GLY A 26 -11.36 -8.40 2.28
N ARG A 27 -10.44 -7.55 2.77
CA ARG A 27 -10.65 -6.10 2.96
C ARG A 27 -9.64 -5.27 2.14
N PRO A 28 -10.01 -4.04 1.73
CA PRO A 28 -9.07 -3.12 1.09
C PRO A 28 -7.88 -2.78 2.02
N ALA A 29 -6.67 -2.86 1.50
CA ALA A 29 -5.42 -2.68 2.25
C ALA A 29 -5.33 -1.30 2.93
N TYR A 30 -5.76 -0.23 2.26
CA TYR A 30 -5.70 1.13 2.79
C TYR A 30 -6.46 1.29 4.12
N HIS A 31 -7.69 0.77 4.20
CA HIS A 31 -8.46 0.87 5.43
C HIS A 31 -7.89 0.01 6.55
N THR A 32 -7.31 -1.14 6.21
CA THR A 32 -6.61 -1.99 7.17
C THR A 32 -5.38 -1.28 7.73
N LEU A 33 -4.60 -0.59 6.89
CA LEU A 33 -3.46 0.23 7.31
C LEU A 33 -3.88 1.36 8.26
N LEU A 34 -4.96 2.07 7.96
CA LEU A 34 -5.48 3.11 8.86
C LEU A 34 -5.93 2.54 10.21
N ASP A 35 -6.63 1.41 10.20
CA ASP A 35 -7.07 0.75 11.43
C ASP A 35 -5.87 0.30 12.29
N ILE A 36 -4.83 -0.26 11.66
CA ILE A 36 -3.58 -0.68 12.33
C ILE A 36 -2.82 0.53 12.87
N ARG A 37 -2.70 1.63 12.10
CA ARG A 37 -2.03 2.85 12.57
C ARG A 37 -2.74 3.46 13.77
N ARG A 38 -4.07 3.38 13.83
CA ARG A 38 -4.86 3.80 15.00
C ARG A 38 -4.66 2.88 16.20
N LEU A 39 -4.57 1.57 15.98
CA LEU A 39 -4.26 0.60 17.04
C LEU A 39 -2.85 0.83 17.61
N ALA A 40 -1.88 1.11 16.74
CA ALA A 40 -0.51 1.43 17.15
C ALA A 40 -0.43 2.73 17.94
N ALA A 41 -1.13 3.79 17.51
CA ALA A 41 -1.24 5.03 18.27
C ALA A 41 -1.91 4.84 19.64
N ALA A 42 -2.77 3.83 19.79
CA ALA A 42 -3.37 3.44 21.05
C ALA A 42 -2.50 2.49 21.89
N GLY A 43 -1.31 2.10 21.42
CA GLY A 43 -0.40 1.17 22.10
C GLY A 43 -0.86 -0.29 22.06
N LEU A 44 -1.79 -0.64 21.18
CA LEU A 44 -2.36 -2.00 21.09
C LEU A 44 -1.63 -2.90 20.08
N VAL A 45 -0.86 -2.31 19.18
CA VAL A 45 -0.06 -3.02 18.17
C VAL A 45 1.28 -2.30 18.08
N GLU A 46 2.37 -3.05 18.18
CA GLU A 46 3.70 -2.50 17.92
C GLU A 46 3.96 -2.46 16.42
N THR A 47 4.39 -1.30 15.93
CA THR A 47 4.81 -1.14 14.53
C THR A 47 6.32 -0.99 14.47
N PRO A 48 7.01 -1.65 13.52
CA PRO A 48 8.44 -1.46 13.33
C PRO A 48 8.79 0.03 13.17
N PRO A 49 9.93 0.50 13.73
CA PRO A 49 10.33 1.88 13.61
C PRO A 49 10.56 2.26 12.15
N ASP A 50 10.25 3.52 11.81
CA ASP A 50 10.45 4.07 10.47
C ASP A 50 11.91 3.85 10.02
N GLY A 51 12.10 3.20 8.87
CA GLY A 51 13.43 2.81 8.35
C GLY A 51 13.80 1.33 8.50
N THR A 52 12.96 0.51 9.12
CA THR A 52 13.07 -0.97 9.07
C THR A 52 12.46 -1.60 7.81
N GLU A 53 12.09 -0.79 6.81
CA GLU A 53 11.64 -1.29 5.53
C GLU A 53 12.72 -2.20 4.92
N THR A 54 12.35 -3.47 4.75
CA THR A 54 13.15 -4.40 3.96
C THR A 54 13.31 -3.81 2.58
N ALA A 55 14.56 -3.71 2.10
CA ALA A 55 14.86 -3.16 0.79
C ALA A 55 13.91 -3.79 -0.26
N PRO A 56 13.25 -2.97 -1.09
CA PRO A 56 12.35 -3.50 -2.11
C PRO A 56 13.11 -4.50 -2.98
N PRO A 57 12.45 -5.56 -3.46
CA PRO A 57 13.10 -6.52 -4.34
C PRO A 57 13.70 -5.78 -5.55
N PRO A 58 14.86 -6.22 -6.06
CA PRO A 58 15.50 -5.57 -7.19
C PRO A 58 14.52 -5.53 -8.37
N VAL A 59 14.20 -4.33 -8.82
CA VAL A 59 13.42 -4.12 -10.04
C VAL A 59 14.34 -4.12 -11.26
N PRO A 60 13.87 -4.52 -12.44
CA PRO A 60 14.64 -4.37 -13.67
C PRO A 60 15.10 -2.92 -13.87
N SER A 61 16.29 -2.72 -14.43
CA SER A 61 16.92 -1.40 -14.59
C SER A 61 16.02 -0.40 -15.33
N TRP A 62 15.30 -0.85 -16.36
CA TRP A 62 14.36 -0.01 -17.11
C TRP A 62 13.22 0.53 -16.25
N VAL A 63 12.74 -0.23 -15.25
CA VAL A 63 11.70 0.23 -14.31
C VAL A 63 12.25 1.35 -13.42
N ALA A 64 13.48 1.18 -12.92
CA ALA A 64 14.15 2.21 -12.13
C ALA A 64 14.39 3.48 -12.96
N THR A 65 14.79 3.35 -14.22
CA THR A 65 14.96 4.49 -15.14
C THR A 65 13.65 5.21 -15.38
N VAL A 66 12.55 4.49 -15.64
CA VAL A 66 11.23 5.10 -15.82
C VAL A 66 10.77 5.81 -14.55
N ALA A 67 10.95 5.21 -13.37
CA ALA A 67 10.58 5.84 -12.09
C ALA A 67 11.38 7.12 -11.82
N ALA A 68 12.67 7.14 -12.15
CA ALA A 68 13.52 8.32 -12.02
C ALA A 68 13.13 9.47 -12.96
N VAL A 69 12.63 9.14 -14.16
CA VAL A 69 12.16 10.12 -15.16
C VAL A 69 10.72 10.59 -14.88
N ASN A 70 9.86 9.73 -14.32
CA ASN A 70 8.47 10.01 -13.96
C ASN A 70 8.31 10.47 -12.50
N THR A 71 9.21 11.32 -12.00
CA THR A 71 9.02 11.94 -10.68
C THR A 71 7.84 12.91 -10.65
N ASP A 72 7.44 13.44 -11.82
CA ASP A 72 6.24 14.24 -12.00
C ASP A 72 5.36 13.60 -13.10
N THR A 73 4.20 13.07 -12.71
CA THR A 73 3.30 12.39 -13.66
C THR A 73 2.45 13.43 -14.39
N ASP A 74 2.68 13.63 -15.68
CA ASP A 74 1.86 14.53 -16.50
C ASP A 74 0.48 13.93 -16.80
N VAL A 75 -0.48 14.23 -15.93
CA VAL A 75 -1.88 13.79 -16.04
C VAL A 75 -2.55 14.30 -17.32
N ALA A 76 -2.16 15.47 -17.82
CA ALA A 76 -2.75 16.03 -19.04
C ALA A 76 -2.34 15.22 -20.27
N LEU A 77 -1.08 14.82 -20.34
CA LEU A 77 -0.57 13.90 -21.37
C LEU A 77 -1.32 12.57 -21.34
N LEU A 78 -1.49 11.96 -20.17
CA LEU A 78 -2.18 10.68 -20.04
C LEU A 78 -3.64 10.73 -20.46
N ARG A 79 -4.36 11.82 -20.12
CA ARG A 79 -5.74 12.02 -20.58
C ARG A 79 -5.79 12.14 -22.10
N ARG A 80 -4.89 12.93 -22.71
CA ARG A 80 -4.82 13.07 -24.17
C ARG A 80 -4.51 11.74 -24.87
N LEU A 81 -3.62 10.93 -24.31
CA LEU A 81 -3.29 9.60 -24.85
C LEU A 81 -4.51 8.68 -24.85
N ARG A 82 -5.23 8.62 -23.73
CA ARG A 82 -6.45 7.81 -23.61
C ARG A 82 -7.49 8.27 -24.62
N ASP A 83 -7.77 9.57 -24.66
CA ASP A 83 -8.80 10.12 -25.55
C ASP A 83 -8.46 9.83 -27.04
N ALA A 84 -7.17 9.83 -27.39
CA ALA A 84 -6.71 9.44 -28.74
C ALA A 84 -6.84 7.94 -29.02
N LEU A 85 -6.61 7.08 -28.03
CA LEU A 85 -6.79 5.62 -28.16
C LEU A 85 -8.28 5.25 -28.28
N GLU A 86 -9.15 5.88 -27.50
CA GLU A 86 -10.61 5.69 -27.58
C GLU A 86 -11.18 6.13 -28.93
N ALA A 87 -10.62 7.18 -29.55
CA ALA A 87 -11.01 7.64 -30.87
C ALA A 87 -10.56 6.71 -32.02
N TYR A 88 -9.64 5.78 -31.75
CA TYR A 88 -9.12 4.81 -32.72
C TYR A 88 -9.84 3.45 -32.66
N LEU A 89 -10.68 3.23 -31.65
CA LEU A 89 -11.55 2.05 -31.49
C LEU A 89 -12.93 2.30 -32.09
#